data_AF-A0A1V9VCC0-F1
#
_entry.id   AF-A0A1V9VCC0-F1
#
_cell.length_a   1.000
_cell.length_b   1.000
_cell.length_c   1.000
_cell.angle_alpha   90.00
_cell.angle_beta   90.00
_cell.angle_gamma   90.00
#
_symmetry.space_group_name_H-M   'P 1'
#
loop_
_entity.id
_entity.type
_entity.pdbx_description
1 polymer ?
#
loop_
_entity_poly.entity_id
_entity_poly.type
_entity_poly.pdbx_seq_one_letter_code
_entity_poly.pdbx_strand_id
1 'polypeptide(L)'
;MLDLAIIGGGPAGLTAGLYATRGGLANVVMFEMGMPGGQITGSSEIENYPGQGAVMTGMDLMASWPEQCQKFGLKHEMAQVETITKNGDTFKILTN
;
A
#
# COMPACT_ATOMS: atom_id res chain seq x y z
N MET A 1 -14.91 -6.83 -10.51
CA MET A 1 -15.03 -5.58 -9.71
C MET A 1 -14.25 -5.79 -8.43
N LEU A 2 -13.47 -4.80 -7.99
CA LEU A 2 -12.76 -4.86 -6.72
C LEU A 2 -13.70 -4.48 -5.59
N ASP A 3 -13.49 -5.05 -4.41
CA ASP A 3 -14.14 -4.58 -3.18
C ASP A 3 -13.53 -3.23 -2.76
N LEU A 4 -12.21 -3.11 -2.92
CA LEU A 4 -11.44 -1.91 -2.62
C LEU A 4 -10.24 -1.77 -3.56
N ALA A 5 -10.04 -0.56 -4.05
CA ALA A 5 -8.82 -0.15 -4.73
C ALA A 5 -8.07 0.87 -3.88
N ILE A 6 -6.77 0.64 -3.68
CA ILE A 6 -5.89 1.51 -2.91
C ILE A 6 -4.89 2.13 -3.88
N ILE A 7 -4.81 3.46 -3.91
CA ILE A 7 -3.93 4.18 -4.83
C ILE A 7 -2.71 4.70 -4.07
N GLY A 8 -1.55 4.12 -4.35
CA GLY A 8 -0.28 4.37 -3.68
C GLY A 8 0.10 3.27 -2.68
N GLY A 9 1.37 2.86 -2.72
CA GLY A 9 1.97 1.78 -1.93
C GLY A 9 2.94 2.24 -0.86
N GLY A 10 2.76 3.46 -0.33
CA GLY A 10 3.44 3.91 0.88
C GLY A 10 2.89 3.26 2.17
N PRO A 11 3.33 3.72 3.35
CA PRO A 11 2.88 3.19 4.64
C PRO A 11 1.35 3.22 4.80
N ALA A 12 0.69 4.26 4.28
CA ALA A 12 -0.77 4.38 4.29
C ALA A 12 -1.46 3.29 3.46
N GLY A 13 -1.01 3.06 2.22
CA GLY A 13 -1.61 2.06 1.33
C GLY A 13 -1.38 0.62 1.81
N LEU A 14 -0.16 0.33 2.28
CA LEU A 14 0.19 -0.96 2.87
C LEU A 14 -0.67 -1.25 4.11
N THR A 15 -0.81 -0.29 5.02
CA THR A 15 -1.65 -0.44 6.22
C THR A 15 -3.13 -0.58 5.86
N ALA A 16 -3.64 0.20 4.90
CA ALA A 16 -5.01 0.07 4.42
C ALA A 16 -5.28 -1.32 3.85
N GLY A 17 -4.36 -1.85 3.04
CA GLY A 17 -4.48 -3.19 2.45
C GLY A 17 -4.43 -4.30 3.49
N LEU A 18 -3.53 -4.18 4.47
CA LEU A 18 -3.46 -5.09 5.62
C LEU A 18 -4.81 -5.14 6.35
N TYR A 19 -5.38 -3.99 6.71
CA TYR A 19 -6.62 -3.94 7.47
C TYR A 19 -7.84 -4.35 6.64
N ALA A 20 -7.93 -3.95 5.38
CA ALA A 20 -9.05 -4.30 4.50
C ALA A 20 -9.16 -5.81 4.30
N THR A 21 -8.04 -6.46 3.99
CA THR A 21 -8.01 -7.91 3.71
C THR A 21 -8.15 -8.73 4.97
N ARG A 22 -7.47 -8.35 6.07
CA ARG A 22 -7.67 -8.98 7.37
C ARG A 22 -9.07 -8.76 7.94
N GLY A 23 -9.73 -7.67 7.57
CA GLY A 23 -11.11 -7.35 7.91
C GLY A 23 -12.16 -8.15 7.11
N GLY A 24 -11.74 -8.91 6.11
CA GLY A 24 -12.61 -9.83 5.36
C GLY A 24 -12.99 -9.39 3.94
N LEU A 25 -12.46 -8.28 3.42
CA LEU A 25 -12.62 -7.98 2.00
C LEU A 25 -11.79 -8.96 1.16
N ALA A 26 -12.42 -9.58 0.18
CA ALA A 26 -11.82 -10.69 -0.58
C ALA A 26 -11.01 -10.23 -1.79
N ASN A 27 -11.38 -9.08 -2.39
CA ASN A 27 -10.77 -8.60 -3.63
C ASN A 27 -10.25 -7.16 -3.49
N VAL A 28 -9.09 -7.02 -2.84
CA VAL A 28 -8.40 -5.75 -2.59
C VAL A 28 -7.12 -5.65 -3.43
N VAL A 29 -6.96 -4.55 -4.16
CA VAL A 29 -5.75 -4.28 -4.97
C VAL A 29 -5.17 -2.92 -4.58
N MET A 30 -3.86 -2.90 -4.35
CA MET A 30 -3.06 -1.69 -4.20
C MET A 30 -2.29 -1.43 -5.50
N PHE A 31 -2.51 -0.26 -6.08
CA PHE A 31 -1.83 0.22 -7.28
C PHE A 31 -0.66 1.10 -6.86
N GLU A 32 0.56 0.72 -7.24
CA GLU A 32 1.80 1.47 -6.99
C GLU A 32 2.68 1.42 -8.23
N MET A 33 3.42 2.49 -8.52
CA MET A 33 4.24 2.57 -9.73
C MET A 33 5.56 1.80 -9.63
N GLY A 34 5.98 1.42 -8.42
CA GLY A 34 7.23 0.72 -8.19
C GLY A 34 7.17 -0.21 -6.98
N MET A 35 8.29 -0.29 -6.26
CA MET A 35 8.32 -1.05 -5.01
C MET A 35 7.52 -0.32 -3.92
N PRO A 36 6.63 -1.02 -3.19
CA PRO A 36 5.96 -0.43 -2.04
C PRO A 36 6.95 0.02 -0.98
N GLY A 37 6.64 1.13 -0.31
CA GLY A 37 7.53 1.78 0.64
C GLY A 37 7.27 3.28 0.75
N GLY A 38 6.99 3.93 -0.39
CA GLY A 38 6.74 5.36 -0.45
C GLY A 38 7.95 6.22 -0.06
N GLN A 39 7.70 7.46 0.34
CA GLN A 39 8.75 8.47 0.53
C GLN A 39 9.80 8.10 1.59
N ILE A 40 9.42 7.37 2.65
CA ILE A 40 10.33 7.08 3.76
C ILE A 40 11.54 6.26 3.30
N THR A 41 11.41 5.48 2.23
CA THR A 41 12.50 4.67 1.66
C THR A 41 13.72 5.49 1.22
N GLY A 42 13.55 6.80 0.95
CA GLY A 42 14.65 7.71 0.64
C GLY A 42 15.32 8.34 1.87
N SER A 43 14.76 8.16 3.07
CA SER A 43 15.36 8.67 4.31
C SER A 43 16.52 7.79 4.75
N SER A 44 17.66 8.41 5.05
CA SER A 44 18.82 7.73 5.65
C SER A 44 18.58 7.32 7.10
N GLU A 45 17.64 7.95 7.78
CA GLU A 45 17.38 7.72 9.20
C GLU A 45 15.89 7.87 9.55
N ILE A 46 15.41 6.97 10.41
CA ILE A 46 14.13 7.09 11.11
C ILE A 46 14.30 6.57 12.54
N GLU A 47 13.76 7.33 13.50
CA GLU A 47 13.84 7.04 14.93
C GLU A 47 12.51 7.30 15.68
N ASN A 48 11.49 7.75 14.95
CA ASN A 48 10.24 8.27 15.53
C ASN A 48 9.00 7.45 15.17
N TYR A 49 9.14 6.19 14.74
CA TYR A 49 8.01 5.29 14.51
C TYR A 49 7.73 4.45 15.76
N PRO A 50 6.62 4.68 16.48
CA PRO A 50 6.34 3.97 17.72
C PRO A 50 6.31 2.44 17.54
N GLY A 51 6.96 1.71 18.44
CA GLY A 51 7.13 0.25 18.33
C GLY A 51 8.36 -0.18 17.55
N GLN A 52 9.01 0.73 16.80
CA GLN A 52 10.31 0.52 16.19
C GLN A 52 11.38 1.32 16.96
N GLY A 53 11.94 0.70 18.00
CA GLY A 53 12.87 1.39 18.93
C GLY A 53 14.31 1.54 18.43
N ALA A 54 14.69 0.83 17.37
CA ALA A 54 16.02 0.94 16.77
C ALA A 54 16.02 2.00 15.66
N VAL A 55 17.01 2.90 15.69
CA VAL A 55 17.33 3.81 14.59
C VAL A 55 17.76 2.98 13.38
N MET A 56 17.19 3.26 12.21
CA MET A 56 17.48 2.53 10.98
C MET A 56 17.22 3.38 9.74
N THR A 57 17.57 2.88 8.56
CA THR A 57 17.18 3.54 7.31
C THR A 57 15.68 3.36 7.07
N GLY A 58 15.08 4.27 6.30
CA GLY A 58 13.67 4.09 5.93
C GLY A 58 13.44 2.92 4.98
N MET A 59 14.47 2.48 4.25
CA MET A 59 14.42 1.24 3.45
C MET A 59 14.33 0.01 4.36
N ASP A 60 15.14 -0.06 5.42
CA ASP A 60 15.12 -1.17 6.39
C ASP A 60 13.78 -1.25 7.11
N LEU A 61 13.20 -0.09 7.48
CA LEU A 61 11.87 -0.04 8.08
C LEU A 61 10.84 -0.72 7.17
N MET A 62 10.81 -0.38 5.89
CA MET A 62 9.77 -0.82 4.96
C MET A 62 9.99 -2.23 4.39
N ALA A 63 11.18 -2.81 4.53
CA ALA A 63 11.57 -4.06 3.87
C ALA A 63 10.62 -5.24 4.15
N SER A 64 10.10 -5.33 5.38
CA SER A 64 9.20 -6.42 5.80
C SER A 64 7.71 -6.15 5.56
N TRP A 65 7.34 -4.91 5.25
CA TRP A 65 5.95 -4.48 5.21
C TRP A 65 5.15 -5.11 4.06
N PRO A 66 5.68 -5.22 2.81
CA PRO A 66 4.94 -5.86 1.73
C PRO A 66 4.51 -7.30 2.08
N GLU A 67 5.42 -8.10 2.64
CA GLU A 67 5.11 -9.48 3.05
C GLU A 67 4.03 -9.49 4.15
N GLN A 68 4.18 -8.66 5.18
CA GLN A 68 3.21 -8.56 6.27
C GLN A 68 1.82 -8.15 5.75
N CYS A 69 1.75 -7.16 4.86
CA CYS A 69 0.50 -6.59 4.38
C CYS A 69 -0.19 -7.49 3.33
N GLN A 70 0.58 -8.29 2.59
CA GLN A 70 0.06 -9.24 1.60
C GLN A 70 -0.39 -10.58 2.20
N LYS A 71 -0.01 -10.87 3.46
CA LYS A 71 -0.33 -12.11 4.18
C LYS A 71 -1.82 -12.51 4.16
N PHE A 72 -2.73 -11.53 4.08
CA PHE A 72 -4.19 -11.76 4.13
C PHE A 72 -4.87 -11.63 2.76
N GLY A 73 -4.11 -11.53 1.67
CA GLY A 73 -4.65 -11.53 0.30
C GLY A 73 -4.62 -10.18 -0.42
N LEU A 74 -3.91 -9.17 0.11
CA LEU A 74 -3.70 -7.91 -0.61
C LEU A 74 -2.89 -8.19 -1.87
N LYS A 75 -3.38 -7.71 -3.01
CA LYS A 75 -2.65 -7.76 -4.28
C LYS A 75 -1.95 -6.44 -4.56
N HIS A 76 -0.75 -6.51 -5.10
CA HIS A 76 -0.02 -5.35 -5.61
C HIS A 76 -0.08 -5.37 -7.14
N GLU A 77 -0.66 -4.32 -7.72
CA GLU A 77 -0.60 -4.05 -9.15
C GLU A 77 0.45 -2.96 -9.38
N MET A 78 1.51 -3.29 -10.15
CA MET A 78 2.54 -2.33 -10.48
C MET A 78 2.09 -1.47 -11.68
N ALA A 79 1.32 -0.42 -11.41
CA ALA A 79 0.75 0.45 -12.43
C ALA A 79 0.55 1.88 -11.93
N GLN A 80 0.62 2.85 -12.83
CA GLN A 80 0.26 4.24 -12.55
C GLN A 80 -1.24 4.41 -12.71
N VAL A 81 -1.93 4.87 -11.68
CA VAL A 81 -3.32 5.32 -11.82
C VAL A 81 -3.33 6.72 -12.41
N GLU A 82 -3.94 6.86 -13.59
CA GLU A 82 -4.05 8.13 -14.29
C GLU A 82 -5.33 8.88 -13.93
N THR A 83 -6.44 8.15 -13.75
CA THR A 83 -7.75 8.78 -13.50
C THR A 83 -8.64 7.88 -12.65
N ILE A 84 -9.38 8.52 -11.75
CA ILE A 84 -10.46 7.92 -10.97
C ILE A 84 -11.75 8.66 -11.32
N THR A 85 -12.78 7.93 -11.76
CA THR A 85 -14.07 8.52 -12.12
C THR A 85 -15.19 7.85 -11.33
N LYS A 86 -16.07 8.64 -10.72
CA LYS A 86 -17.27 8.14 -10.05
C LYS A 86 -18.27 7.66 -11.12
N ASN A 87 -18.78 6.44 -10.98
CA ASN A 87 -19.77 5.86 -11.89
C ASN A 87 -20.91 5.22 -11.08
N GLY A 88 -21.96 6.01 -10.84
CA GLY A 88 -23.05 5.64 -9.92
C GLY A 88 -22.50 5.29 -8.55
N ASP A 89 -22.80 4.09 -8.07
CA ASP A 89 -22.32 3.60 -6.77
C ASP A 89 -20.86 3.10 -6.79
N THR A 90 -20.26 2.97 -7.98
CA THR A 90 -18.91 2.42 -8.16
C THR A 90 -17.90 3.49 -8.57
N PHE A 91 -16.63 3.08 -8.74
CA PHE A 91 -15.56 3.90 -9.31
C PHE A 91 -14.92 3.15 -10.49
N LYS A 92 -14.54 3.90 -11.52
CA LYS A 92 -13.68 3.43 -12.62
C LYS A 92 -12.28 3.95 -12.39
N ILE A 93 -11.30 3.06 -12.47
CA ILE A 93 -9.87 3.37 -12.37
C ILE A 93 -9.26 3.12 -13.75
N LEU A 94 -8.56 4.12 -14.27
CA LEU A 94 -7.75 4.01 -15.48
C LEU A 94 -6.27 3.95 -15.08
N THR A 95 -5.57 2.95 -15.59
CA THR A 95 -4.13 2.76 -15.42
C THR A 95 -3.42 2.83 -16.76
N ASN A 96 -2.11 3.10 -16.73
CA ASN A 96 -1.24 2.96 -17.89
C ASN A 96 -0.87 1.50 -18.21
#